data_AF-A0A9E6MRN7-F1
#
_entry.id   AF-A0A9E6MRN7-F1
#
_cell.length_a   1.000
_cell.length_b   1.000
_cell.length_c   1.000
_cell.angle_alpha   90.00
_cell.angle_beta   90.00
_cell.angle_gamma   90.00
#
_symmetry.space_group_name_H-M   'P 1'
#
loop_
_entity.id
_entity.type
_entity.pdbx_description
1 polymer ?
#
loop_
_entity_poly.entity_id
_entity_poly.type
_entity_poly.pdbx_seq_one_letter_code
_entity_poly.pdbx_strand_id
1 'polypeptide(L)'
;MDERFLFEDGADLQTQLQDALVSAYSCINEMVPLKERVCALTRDYKVRRAELTVAEREERKTPVSMIDAVVRGNPELADIEYELSLADAAFDANYEAILFHKKRADSIRDQIGREWADVRNAM
;
A
#
# COMPACT_ATOMS: atom_id res chain seq x y z
N MET A 1 38.66 -1.81 19.43
CA MET A 1 37.62 -0.95 18.84
C MET A 1 37.93 -0.97 17.36
N ASP A 2 37.15 -1.72 16.59
CA ASP A 2 37.49 -2.12 15.22
C ASP A 2 37.21 -0.95 14.26
N GLU A 3 38.21 -0.50 13.50
CA GLU A 3 38.18 0.69 12.64
C GLU A 3 37.34 0.49 11.36
N ARG A 4 36.53 -0.57 11.27
CA ARG A 4 35.63 -0.87 10.14
C ARG A 4 34.38 0.02 10.07
N PHE A 5 34.45 1.24 10.61
CA PHE A 5 33.32 2.17 10.72
C PHE A 5 33.47 3.45 9.89
N LEU A 6 34.47 3.57 9.03
CA LEU A 6 34.75 4.82 8.34
C LEU A 6 35.07 4.55 6.87
N PHE A 7 34.24 5.12 5.99
CA PHE A 7 34.16 4.99 4.54
C PHE A 7 33.28 3.82 4.05
N GLU A 8 31.99 4.08 3.86
CA GLU A 8 31.27 3.41 2.78
C GLU A 8 31.95 3.83 1.47
N ASP A 9 32.46 2.87 0.70
CA ASP A 9 33.04 3.17 -0.61
C ASP A 9 31.92 3.63 -1.55
N GLY A 10 32.24 4.42 -2.58
CA GLY A 10 31.25 4.85 -3.59
C GLY A 10 30.52 3.66 -4.24
N ALA A 11 31.17 2.48 -4.28
CA ALA A 11 30.56 1.22 -4.70
C ALA A 11 29.46 0.73 -3.75
N ASP A 12 29.62 0.91 -2.44
CA ASP A 12 28.62 0.53 -1.43
C ASP A 12 27.38 1.40 -1.53
N LEU A 13 27.56 2.72 -1.65
CA LEU A 13 26.45 3.66 -1.83
C LEU A 13 25.67 3.38 -3.13
N GLN A 14 26.38 3.07 -4.21
CA GLN A 14 25.74 2.71 -5.47
C GLN A 14 24.93 1.42 -5.33
N THR A 15 25.44 0.42 -4.60
CA THR A 15 24.71 -0.83 -4.31
C THR A 15 23.45 -0.55 -3.50
N GLN A 16 23.56 0.24 -2.43
CA GLN A 16 22.41 0.62 -1.60
C GLN A 16 21.35 1.40 -2.39
N LEU A 17 21.75 2.26 -3.32
CA LEU A 17 20.84 2.96 -4.22
C LEU A 17 20.08 1.98 -5.11
N GLN A 18 20.78 1.02 -5.72
CA GLN A 18 20.14 0.01 -6.57
C GLN A 18 19.17 -0.85 -5.76
N ASP A 19 19.54 -1.27 -4.55
CA ASP A 19 18.67 -2.06 -3.67
C ASP A 19 17.38 -1.29 -3.31
N ALA A 20 17.50 0.00 -3.00
CA ALA A 20 16.34 0.86 -2.73
C ALA A 20 15.43 0.99 -3.95
N LEU A 21 16.00 1.14 -5.16
CA LEU A 21 15.23 1.21 -6.40
C LEU A 21 14.54 -0.12 -6.72
N VAL A 22 15.24 -1.25 -6.59
CA VAL A 22 14.69 -2.59 -6.80
C VAL A 22 13.53 -2.85 -5.84
N SER A 23 13.68 -2.46 -4.57
CA SER A 23 12.62 -2.58 -3.56
C SER A 23 11.39 -1.74 -3.96
N ALA A 24 11.60 -0.49 -4.39
CA ALA A 24 10.50 0.36 -4.88
C ALA A 24 9.80 -0.25 -6.11
N TYR A 25 10.56 -0.79 -7.07
CA TYR A 25 9.99 -1.46 -8.25
C TYR A 25 9.19 -2.71 -7.89
N SER A 26 9.65 -3.50 -6.91
CA SER A 26 8.90 -4.65 -6.40
C SER A 26 7.54 -4.21 -5.87
N CYS A 27 7.51 -3.20 -5.00
CA CYS A 27 6.25 -2.66 -4.46
C CYS A 27 5.34 -2.10 -5.57
N ILE A 28 5.89 -1.43 -6.59
CA ILE A 28 5.11 -0.94 -7.74
C ILE A 28 4.43 -2.10 -8.47
N ASN A 29 5.13 -3.21 -8.68
CA ASN A 29 4.56 -4.39 -9.36
C ASN A 29 3.42 -5.02 -8.55
N GLU A 30 3.44 -4.90 -7.21
CA GLU A 30 2.38 -5.39 -6.33
C GLU A 30 1.13 -4.49 -6.30
N MET A 31 1.22 -3.24 -6.76
CA MET A 31 0.10 -2.29 -6.71
C MET A 31 -1.11 -2.74 -7.52
N VAL A 32 -0.89 -3.28 -8.72
CA VAL A 32 -1.98 -3.72 -9.62
C VAL A 32 -2.80 -4.85 -8.98
N PRO A 33 -2.21 -5.99 -8.58
CA PRO A 33 -3.00 -7.07 -7.98
C PRO A 33 -3.66 -6.66 -6.66
N LEU A 34 -3.01 -5.81 -5.84
CA LEU A 34 -3.63 -5.27 -4.63
C LEU A 34 -4.87 -4.42 -4.97
N LYS A 35 -4.78 -3.56 -5.99
CA LYS A 35 -5.91 -2.72 -6.40
C LYS A 35 -7.03 -3.54 -7.03
N GLU A 36 -6.70 -4.55 -7.81
CA GLU A 36 -7.69 -5.49 -8.37
C GLU A 36 -8.50 -6.17 -7.26
N ARG A 37 -7.83 -6.59 -6.17
CA ARG A 37 -8.51 -7.16 -5.00
C ARG A 37 -9.48 -6.17 -4.35
N VAL A 38 -9.03 -4.94 -4.09
CA VAL A 38 -9.89 -3.86 -3.54
C VAL A 38 -11.12 -3.64 -4.43
N CYS A 39 -10.91 -3.54 -5.74
CA CYS A 39 -11.98 -3.31 -6.71
C CYS A 39 -12.97 -4.47 -6.77
N ALA A 40 -12.49 -5.72 -6.73
CA ALA A 40 -13.32 -6.91 -6.70
C ALA A 40 -14.19 -6.94 -5.44
N LEU A 41 -13.60 -6.78 -4.26
CA LEU A 41 -14.33 -6.76 -2.99
C LEU A 41 -15.32 -5.60 -2.90
N THR A 42 -14.95 -4.42 -3.42
CA THR A 42 -15.86 -3.25 -3.49
C THR A 42 -17.08 -3.56 -4.37
N ARG A 43 -16.88 -4.21 -5.52
CA ARG A 43 -17.98 -4.61 -6.40
C ARG A 43 -18.89 -5.60 -5.68
N ASP A 44 -18.31 -6.63 -5.08
CA ASP A 44 -19.05 -7.71 -4.45
C ASP A 44 -19.84 -7.19 -3.22
N TYR A 45 -19.24 -6.31 -2.41
CA TYR A 45 -19.92 -5.59 -1.32
C TYR A 45 -21.14 -4.81 -1.83
N LYS A 46 -20.97 -4.01 -2.89
CA LYS A 46 -22.06 -3.18 -3.43
C LYS A 46 -23.20 -4.03 -3.98
N VAL A 47 -22.89 -5.10 -4.69
CA VAL A 47 -23.89 -6.04 -5.23
C VAL A 47 -24.63 -6.72 -4.08
N ARG A 48 -23.90 -7.32 -3.13
CA ARG A 48 -24.50 -8.04 -2.00
C ARG A 48 -25.37 -7.12 -1.14
N ARG A 49 -24.91 -5.90 -0.86
CA ARG A 49 -25.69 -4.90 -0.11
C ARG A 49 -26.99 -4.56 -0.82
N ALA A 50 -26.96 -4.42 -2.15
CA ALA A 50 -28.16 -4.13 -2.94
C ALA A 50 -29.15 -5.30 -2.90
N GLU A 51 -28.68 -6.53 -3.09
CA GLU A 51 -29.51 -7.75 -2.99
C GLU A 51 -30.18 -7.87 -1.62
N LEU A 52 -29.41 -7.72 -0.54
CA LEU A 52 -29.92 -7.76 0.82
C LEU A 52 -30.95 -6.65 1.07
N THR A 53 -30.70 -5.44 0.57
CA THR A 53 -31.63 -4.30 0.68
C THR A 53 -32.96 -4.60 -0.02
N VAL A 54 -32.92 -5.19 -1.21
CA VAL A 54 -34.14 -5.57 -1.95
C VAL A 54 -34.89 -6.67 -1.21
N ALA A 55 -34.20 -7.72 -0.76
CA ALA A 55 -34.82 -8.81 0.01
C ALA A 55 -35.49 -8.30 1.30
N GLU A 56 -34.82 -7.44 2.07
CA GLU A 56 -35.40 -6.83 3.28
C GLU A 56 -36.66 -6.01 2.98
N ARG A 57 -36.65 -5.26 1.86
CA ARG A 57 -37.77 -4.41 1.47
C ARG A 57 -38.95 -5.21 0.91
N GLU A 58 -38.68 -6.16 0.03
CA GLU A 58 -39.70 -6.83 -0.76
C GLU A 58 -40.26 -8.07 -0.07
N GLU A 59 -39.41 -8.88 0.54
CA GLU A 59 -39.79 -10.16 1.15
C GLU A 59 -40.15 -9.97 2.63
N ARG A 60 -39.30 -9.26 3.38
CA ARG A 60 -39.45 -9.11 4.85
C ARG A 60 -40.27 -7.89 5.25
N LYS A 61 -40.55 -6.98 4.31
CA LYS A 61 -41.28 -5.72 4.54
C LYS A 61 -40.70 -4.88 5.69
N THR A 62 -39.39 -4.96 5.89
CA THR A 62 -38.68 -4.23 6.94
C THR A 62 -38.88 -2.71 6.72
N PRO A 63 -39.21 -1.94 7.77
CA PRO A 63 -39.33 -0.48 7.64
C PRO A 63 -38.05 0.14 7.06
N VAL A 64 -38.19 1.06 6.12
CA VAL A 64 -37.05 1.64 5.39
C VAL A 64 -35.98 2.24 6.32
N SER A 65 -36.39 2.80 7.45
CA SER A 65 -35.49 3.34 8.48
C SER A 65 -34.62 2.28 9.17
N MET A 66 -34.98 1.00 9.10
CA MET A 66 -34.29 -0.12 9.74
C MET A 66 -33.51 -0.99 8.76
N ILE A 67 -33.81 -0.94 7.47
CA ILE A 67 -33.18 -1.81 6.46
C ILE A 67 -31.65 -1.70 6.51
N ASP A 68 -31.10 -0.49 6.55
CA ASP A 68 -29.64 -0.30 6.55
C ASP A 68 -28.98 -0.89 7.81
N ALA A 69 -29.61 -0.76 8.99
CA ALA A 69 -29.12 -1.36 10.23
C ALA A 69 -29.15 -2.90 10.17
N VAL A 70 -30.21 -3.47 9.59
CA VAL A 70 -30.34 -4.93 9.42
C VAL A 70 -29.34 -5.47 8.39
N VAL A 71 -29.23 -4.80 7.24
CA VAL A 71 -28.34 -5.22 6.15
C VAL A 71 -26.87 -5.15 6.57
N ARG A 72 -26.44 -4.10 7.30
CA ARG A 72 -25.06 -4.04 7.84
C ARG A 72 -24.80 -5.08 8.92
N GLY A 73 -25.84 -5.48 9.65
CA GLY A 73 -25.77 -6.58 10.62
C GLY A 73 -25.73 -7.98 9.98
N ASN A 74 -25.87 -8.08 8.65
CA ASN A 74 -25.78 -9.36 7.97
C ASN A 74 -24.34 -9.91 8.00
N PRO A 75 -24.11 -11.14 8.52
CA PRO A 75 -22.76 -11.68 8.65
C PRO A 75 -21.97 -11.74 7.35
N GLU A 76 -22.62 -12.14 6.23
CA GLU A 76 -21.93 -12.25 4.94
C GLU A 76 -21.47 -10.89 4.43
N LEU A 77 -22.29 -9.85 4.59
CA LEU A 77 -21.91 -8.51 4.18
C LEU A 77 -20.79 -7.94 5.07
N ALA A 78 -20.87 -8.22 6.38
CA ALA A 78 -19.83 -7.83 7.33
C ALA A 78 -18.48 -8.50 7.03
N ASP A 79 -18.48 -9.77 6.64
CA ASP A 79 -17.28 -10.50 6.23
C ASP A 79 -16.65 -9.89 4.96
N ILE A 80 -17.46 -9.50 3.98
CA ILE A 80 -16.97 -8.81 2.77
C ILE A 80 -16.39 -7.43 3.14
N GLU A 81 -17.03 -6.69 4.05
CA GLU A 81 -16.56 -5.38 4.51
C GLU A 81 -15.22 -5.48 5.27
N TYR A 82 -15.07 -6.53 6.08
CA TYR A 82 -13.83 -6.86 6.76
C TYR A 82 -12.70 -7.13 5.76
N GLU A 83 -12.92 -8.02 4.79
CA GLU A 83 -11.94 -8.35 3.76
C GLU A 83 -11.58 -7.14 2.89
N LEU A 84 -12.56 -6.30 2.56
CA LEU A 84 -12.33 -5.05 1.84
C LEU A 84 -11.40 -4.12 2.64
N SER A 85 -11.67 -3.95 3.94
CA SER A 85 -10.86 -3.11 4.83
C SER A 85 -9.41 -3.61 4.92
N LEU A 86 -9.21 -4.94 4.97
CA LEU A 86 -7.87 -5.52 4.93
C LEU A 86 -7.16 -5.27 3.59
N ALA A 87 -7.88 -5.41 2.47
CA ALA A 87 -7.33 -5.18 1.15
C ALA A 87 -6.93 -3.71 0.93
N ASP A 88 -7.77 -2.77 1.40
CA ASP A 88 -7.45 -1.33 1.36
C ASP A 88 -6.23 -1.02 2.22
N ALA A 89 -6.17 -1.54 3.45
CA ALA A 89 -5.01 -1.35 4.31
C ALA A 89 -3.72 -1.91 3.70
N ALA A 90 -3.79 -3.06 3.02
CA ALA A 90 -2.64 -3.64 2.32
C ALA A 90 -2.19 -2.78 1.13
N PHE A 91 -3.14 -2.26 0.35
CA PHE A 91 -2.84 -1.35 -0.76
C PHE A 91 -2.16 -0.07 -0.28
N ASP A 92 -2.72 0.56 0.76
CA ASP A 92 -2.17 1.80 1.34
C ASP A 92 -0.78 1.56 1.95
N ALA A 93 -0.59 0.46 2.68
CA ALA A 93 0.73 0.10 3.23
C ALA A 93 1.78 -0.10 2.13
N ASN A 94 1.41 -0.75 1.02
CA ASN A 94 2.32 -0.93 -0.11
C ASN A 94 2.64 0.40 -0.82
N TYR A 95 1.66 1.29 -0.93
CA TYR A 95 1.90 2.64 -1.45
C TYR A 95 2.89 3.43 -0.59
N GLU A 96 2.74 3.38 0.74
CA GLU A 96 3.69 4.00 1.66
C GLU A 96 5.09 3.36 1.57
N ALA A 97 5.18 2.04 1.36
CA ALA A 97 6.46 1.37 1.11
C ALA A 97 7.18 1.92 -0.14
N ILE A 98 6.45 2.18 -1.23
CA ILE A 98 7.01 2.83 -2.43
C ILE A 98 7.59 4.20 -2.09
N LEU A 99 6.83 5.02 -1.36
CA LEU A 99 7.27 6.36 -0.97
C LEU A 99 8.50 6.31 -0.05
N PHE A 100 8.53 5.37 0.88
CA PHE A 100 9.67 5.13 1.75
C PHE A 100 10.93 4.77 0.95
N HIS A 101 10.85 3.79 0.05
CA HIS A 101 11.98 3.36 -0.75
C HIS A 101 12.47 4.45 -1.72
N LYS A 102 11.54 5.23 -2.29
CA LYS A 102 11.89 6.42 -3.08
C LYS A 102 12.67 7.43 -2.26
N LYS A 103 12.18 7.78 -1.06
CA LYS A 103 12.86 8.73 -0.17
C LYS A 103 14.25 8.24 0.23
N ARG A 104 14.40 6.94 0.47
CA ARG A 104 15.70 6.30 0.72
C ARG A 104 16.63 6.47 -0.47
N ALA A 105 16.17 6.18 -1.68
CA ALA A 105 16.96 6.35 -2.90
C ALA A 105 17.40 7.81 -3.10
N ASP A 106 16.51 8.78 -2.87
CA ASP A 106 16.82 10.21 -2.99
C ASP A 106 17.86 10.63 -1.95
N SER A 107 17.77 10.13 -0.71
CA SER A 107 18.76 10.42 0.34
C SER A 107 20.16 9.87 0.00
N ILE A 108 20.23 8.66 -0.57
CA ILE A 108 21.50 8.06 -1.01
C ILE A 108 22.09 8.82 -2.21
N ARG A 109 21.26 9.26 -3.15
CA ARG A 109 21.70 10.12 -4.27
C ARG A 109 22.30 11.43 -3.78
N ASP A 110 21.66 12.06 -2.79
CA ASP A 110 22.18 13.28 -2.17
C ASP A 110 23.53 13.04 -1.48
N GLN A 111 23.72 11.90 -0.82
CA GLN A 111 24.99 11.53 -0.20
C GLN A 111 26.09 11.33 -1.25
N ILE A 112 25.84 10.54 -2.30
CA ILE A 112 26.77 10.35 -3.42
C ILE A 112 27.14 11.71 -4.03
N GLY A 113 26.14 12.57 -4.26
CA GLY A 113 26.34 13.91 -4.82
C GLY A 113 27.27 14.78 -3.98
N ARG A 114 27.16 14.73 -2.65
CA ARG A 114 28.05 15.48 -1.74
C ARG A 114 29.48 14.95 -1.77
N GLU A 115 29.65 13.65 -1.59
CA GLU A 115 30.97 13.01 -1.55
C GLU A 115 31.76 13.27 -2.83
N TRP A 116 31.11 13.26 -3.98
CA TRP A 116 31.76 13.46 -5.28
C TRP A 116 31.88 14.93 -5.69
N ALA A 117 31.07 15.83 -5.10
CA ALA A 117 31.24 17.28 -5.27
C ALA A 117 32.44 17.81 -4.46
N ASP A 118 32.63 17.29 -3.24
CA ASP A 118 33.75 17.67 -2.37
C ASP A 118 35.10 17.24 -2.97
N VAL A 119 35.18 16.06 -3.57
CA VAL A 119 36.38 15.60 -4.31
C VAL A 119 36.72 16.54 -5.48
N ARG A 120 35.70 17.07 -6.17
CA ARG A 120 35.91 17.99 -7.31
C ARG A 120 36.40 19.37 -6.88
N ASN A 121 36.02 19.83 -5.69
CA ASN A 121 36.45 21.12 -5.13
C ASN A 121 37.81 21.04 -4.41
N ALA A 122 38.26 19.83 -4.05
CA ALA A 122 39.57 19.57 -3.45
C ALA A 122 40.69 19.35 -4.48
N MET A 123 40.35 19.20 -5.75
CA MET A 123 41.25 19.19 -6.92
C MET A 123 41.46 20.61 -7.46
#